data_AF-A0A399W843-F1
#
_entry.id   AF-A0A399W843-F1
#
_cell.length_a   1.000
_cell.length_b   1.000
_cell.length_c   1.000
_cell.angle_alpha   90.00
_cell.angle_beta   90.00
_cell.angle_gamma   90.00
#
_symmetry.space_group_name_H-M   'P 1'
#
loop_
_entity.id
_entity.type
_entity.pdbx_description
1 polymer ?
#
loop_
_entity_poly.entity_id
_entity_poly.type
_entity_poly.pdbx_seq_one_letter_code
_entity_poly.pdbx_strand_id
1 'polypeptide(L)'
;MAEIIMQRKYKQDIPNKEKSQHHSTNRKRMPYLISSIFIPIIIGLVVMIIVNNEVTIFRLKRTADTENSTIIKTIFRNKPEKGLSPEIVQIVLKDKGLFDSRRNSSIQGFSHEFQVQDGGTAVYDHASSLLWQQSGSQGEMNYEETKSYISKLNHEQFAGYHDWRLPTLEEAMSLMEPTKKNGDLHIDQIFDPCQVRIWTSDFRRDSMSWVVRFDSGYCDYVYNDGNIKYSVRALRRR
;
A
#
# COMPACT_ATOMS: atom_id res chain seq x y z
N MET A 1 -14.97 -58.87 -30.31
CA MET A 1 -14.72 -59.13 -31.75
C MET A 1 -16.07 -59.19 -32.45
N ALA A 2 -16.27 -58.30 -33.42
CA ALA A 2 -17.39 -58.19 -34.38
C ALA A 2 -18.66 -57.43 -33.93
N GLU A 3 -18.63 -56.12 -34.16
CA GLU A 3 -19.78 -55.35 -34.69
C GLU A 3 -20.08 -55.77 -36.14
N ILE A 4 -21.24 -55.32 -36.64
CA ILE A 4 -21.76 -55.32 -38.03
C ILE A 4 -22.88 -56.36 -38.25
N ILE A 5 -24.12 -55.88 -38.44
CA ILE A 5 -24.90 -56.03 -39.69
C ILE A 5 -26.18 -55.16 -39.57
N MET A 6 -26.34 -54.28 -40.56
CA MET A 6 -27.48 -53.39 -40.79
C MET A 6 -28.54 -54.09 -41.68
N GLN A 7 -29.80 -53.69 -41.49
CA GLN A 7 -30.92 -53.65 -42.45
C GLN A 7 -31.73 -54.92 -42.76
N ARG A 8 -33.03 -54.87 -42.38
CA ARG A 8 -34.13 -55.26 -43.29
C ARG A 8 -35.44 -54.53 -42.97
N LYS A 9 -35.90 -53.78 -43.98
CA LYS A 9 -37.21 -53.13 -44.16
C LYS A 9 -38.39 -54.11 -44.11
N TYR A 10 -39.59 -53.60 -43.81
CA TYR A 10 -40.94 -53.87 -44.41
C TYR A 10 -41.97 -53.13 -43.49
N LYS A 11 -43.07 -52.46 -43.88
CA LYS A 11 -43.85 -52.24 -45.12
C LYS A 11 -44.81 -51.06 -44.81
N GLN A 12 -44.77 -49.94 -45.54
CA GLN A 12 -45.85 -49.39 -46.39
C GLN A 12 -47.32 -49.72 -46.01
N ASP A 13 -48.14 -48.66 -45.88
CA ASP A 13 -49.47 -48.54 -46.48
C ASP A 13 -49.79 -47.05 -46.80
N ILE A 14 -50.39 -46.82 -47.96
CA ILE A 14 -50.82 -45.58 -48.67
C ILE A 14 -52.20 -45.96 -49.32
N PRO A 15 -53.13 -45.09 -49.79
CA PRO A 15 -53.25 -43.60 -49.88
C PRO A 15 -54.64 -43.05 -49.42
N ASN A 16 -54.86 -41.72 -49.42
CA ASN A 16 -55.79 -41.12 -50.41
C ASN A 16 -55.69 -39.57 -50.48
N LYS A 17 -55.76 -39.08 -51.72
CA LYS A 17 -55.88 -37.66 -52.11
C LYS A 17 -57.36 -37.38 -52.38
N GLU A 18 -57.90 -36.30 -51.85
CA GLU A 18 -59.02 -35.61 -52.51
C GLU A 18 -59.02 -34.11 -52.18
N LYS A 19 -59.19 -33.31 -53.23
CA LYS A 19 -59.32 -31.85 -53.23
C LYS A 19 -60.79 -31.50 -52.96
N SER A 20 -61.09 -30.44 -52.20
CA SER A 20 -62.22 -29.56 -52.54
C SER A 20 -62.17 -28.21 -51.81
N GLN A 21 -62.83 -27.25 -52.43
CA GLN A 21 -62.75 -25.79 -52.32
C GLN A 21 -63.47 -25.17 -51.11
N HIS A 22 -62.99 -23.97 -50.76
CA HIS A 22 -63.70 -22.79 -50.22
C HIS A 22 -65.06 -22.98 -49.53
N HIS A 23 -65.09 -22.72 -48.22
CA HIS A 23 -66.13 -21.86 -47.66
C HIS A 23 -65.60 -21.02 -46.49
N SER A 24 -65.75 -19.70 -46.62
CA SER A 24 -65.36 -18.70 -45.64
C SER A 24 -66.41 -18.58 -44.53
N THR A 25 -66.02 -18.74 -43.27
CA THR A 25 -66.77 -18.19 -42.13
C THR A 25 -65.81 -17.77 -41.01
N ASN A 26 -65.43 -16.50 -41.13
CA ASN A 26 -65.15 -15.52 -40.08
C ASN A 26 -65.34 -16.00 -38.61
N ARG A 27 -64.25 -16.36 -37.94
CA ARG A 27 -64.11 -16.25 -36.47
C ARG A 27 -62.83 -15.50 -36.15
N LYS A 28 -62.99 -14.24 -35.74
CA LYS A 28 -61.93 -13.40 -35.18
C LYS A 28 -61.20 -14.16 -34.05
N ARG A 29 -59.94 -14.54 -34.28
CA ARG A 29 -58.97 -14.83 -33.22
C ARG A 29 -57.90 -13.75 -33.30
N MET A 30 -57.84 -12.90 -32.27
CA MET A 30 -56.80 -11.88 -32.06
C MET A 30 -55.41 -12.53 -32.18
N PRO A 31 -54.54 -12.07 -33.09
CA PRO A 31 -53.14 -12.45 -33.08
C PRO A 31 -52.33 -11.46 -32.22
N TYR A 32 -51.55 -12.03 -31.31
CA TYR A 32 -50.48 -11.43 -30.49
C TYR A 32 -49.78 -10.23 -31.15
N LEU A 33 -50.14 -9.01 -30.77
CA LEU A 33 -49.43 -7.78 -31.18
C LEU A 33 -48.97 -6.92 -29.99
N ILE A 34 -48.81 -7.51 -28.81
CA ILE A 34 -48.25 -6.82 -27.64
C ILE A 34 -47.11 -7.66 -27.05
N SER A 35 -46.00 -7.87 -27.77
CA SER A 35 -44.79 -8.46 -27.16
C SER A 35 -43.48 -8.31 -27.95
N SER A 36 -43.23 -7.15 -28.56
CA SER A 36 -41.91 -6.87 -29.17
C SER A 36 -41.20 -5.66 -28.56
N ILE A 37 -41.96 -4.68 -28.03
CA ILE A 37 -41.40 -3.46 -27.45
C ILE A 37 -41.07 -3.64 -25.96
N PHE A 38 -41.79 -4.52 -25.24
CA PHE A 38 -41.58 -4.70 -23.81
C PHE A 38 -40.31 -5.49 -23.46
N ILE A 39 -39.88 -6.42 -24.32
CA ILE A 39 -38.67 -7.22 -24.10
C ILE A 39 -37.41 -6.34 -24.03
N PRO A 40 -37.13 -5.43 -25.00
CA PRO A 40 -35.97 -4.54 -24.89
C PRO A 40 -36.09 -3.53 -23.75
N ILE A 41 -37.30 -3.10 -23.37
CA ILE A 41 -37.52 -2.22 -22.21
C ILE A 41 -37.19 -2.95 -20.90
N ILE A 42 -37.64 -4.20 -20.74
CA ILE A 42 -37.36 -5.04 -19.56
C ILE A 42 -35.85 -5.32 -19.49
N ILE A 43 -35.22 -5.67 -20.60
CA ILE A 43 -33.76 -5.87 -20.66
C ILE A 43 -33.02 -4.58 -20.27
N GLY A 44 -33.45 -3.43 -20.81
CA GLY A 44 -32.86 -2.12 -20.47
C GLY A 44 -32.99 -1.78 -18.99
N LEU A 45 -34.15 -2.05 -18.38
CA LEU A 45 -34.37 -1.85 -16.94
C LEU A 45 -33.50 -2.78 -16.10
N VAL A 46 -33.38 -4.06 -16.48
CA VAL A 46 -32.50 -5.02 -15.77
C VAL A 46 -31.04 -4.60 -15.86
N VAL A 47 -30.56 -4.20 -17.05
CA VAL A 47 -29.20 -3.69 -17.24
C VAL A 47 -28.98 -2.42 -16.41
N MET A 48 -29.94 -1.49 -16.39
CA MET A 48 -29.85 -0.28 -15.58
C MET A 48 -29.76 -0.59 -14.09
N ILE A 49 -30.55 -1.54 -13.58
CA ILE A 49 -30.49 -1.99 -12.19
C ILE A 49 -29.13 -2.62 -11.89
N ILE A 50 -28.61 -3.47 -12.76
CA ILE A 50 -27.28 -4.08 -12.59
C ILE A 50 -26.20 -3.01 -12.55
N VAL A 51 -26.19 -2.07 -13.49
CA VAL A 51 -25.22 -0.96 -13.53
C VAL A 51 -25.34 -0.08 -12.28
N ASN A 52 -26.55 0.25 -11.85
CA ASN A 52 -26.77 1.04 -10.64
C ASN A 52 -26.30 0.29 -9.39
N ASN A 53 -26.50 -1.02 -9.32
CA ASN A 53 -26.01 -1.87 -8.23
C ASN A 53 -24.47 -1.91 -8.23
N GLU A 54 -23.82 -2.13 -9.38
CA GLU A 54 -22.35 -2.10 -9.51
C GLU A 54 -21.76 -0.75 -9.10
N VAL A 55 -22.37 0.36 -9.56
CA VAL A 55 -21.97 1.72 -9.18
C VAL A 55 -22.16 1.95 -7.68
N THR A 56 -23.24 1.42 -7.10
CA THR A 56 -23.50 1.54 -5.65
C THR A 56 -22.50 0.72 -4.84
N ILE A 57 -22.22 -0.53 -5.23
CA ILE A 57 -21.20 -1.38 -4.60
C ILE A 57 -19.82 -0.74 -4.70
N PHE A 58 -19.48 -0.16 -5.85
CA PHE A 58 -18.23 0.55 -6.03
C PHE A 58 -18.12 1.81 -5.17
N ARG A 59 -19.21 2.57 -5.01
CA ARG A 59 -19.26 3.72 -4.09
C ARG A 59 -19.12 3.28 -2.63
N LEU A 60 -19.82 2.22 -2.23
CA LEU A 60 -19.75 1.64 -0.88
C LEU A 60 -18.34 1.13 -0.56
N LYS A 61 -17.69 0.49 -1.53
CA LYS A 61 -16.29 0.05 -1.40
C LYS A 61 -15.36 1.25 -1.24
N ARG A 62 -15.51 2.28 -2.07
CA ARG A 62 -14.71 3.51 -1.98
C ARG A 62 -14.92 4.23 -0.64
N THR A 63 -16.14 4.32 -0.13
CA THR A 63 -16.41 4.94 1.18
C THR A 63 -15.84 4.11 2.32
N ALA A 64 -15.96 2.78 2.27
CA ALA A 64 -15.34 1.89 3.26
C ALA A 64 -13.80 1.95 3.22
N ASP A 65 -13.21 2.02 2.03
CA ASP A 65 -11.77 2.22 1.86
C ASP A 65 -11.34 3.60 2.39
N THR A 66 -12.18 4.64 2.23
CA THR A 66 -11.91 6.00 2.74
C THR A 66 -12.03 6.06 4.26
N GLU A 67 -13.08 5.47 4.86
CA GLU A 67 -13.25 5.42 6.32
C GLU A 67 -12.16 4.56 6.99
N ASN A 68 -11.81 3.40 6.41
CA ASN A 68 -10.69 2.59 6.90
C ASN A 68 -9.34 3.31 6.71
N SER A 69 -9.15 4.04 5.61
CA SER A 69 -7.97 4.87 5.38
C SER A 69 -7.89 6.08 6.33
N THR A 70 -9.01 6.54 6.88
CA THR A 70 -9.03 7.66 7.84
C THR A 70 -8.67 7.21 9.27
N ILE A 71 -8.70 5.90 9.56
CA ILE A 71 -8.57 5.38 10.94
C ILE A 71 -7.35 4.47 11.15
N ILE A 72 -6.70 3.93 10.12
CA ILE A 72 -5.43 3.21 10.32
C ILE A 72 -4.27 4.21 10.38
N LYS A 73 -4.06 4.76 11.57
CA LYS A 73 -2.77 5.33 11.94
C LYS A 73 -1.72 4.25 11.77
N THR A 74 -0.81 4.38 10.81
CA THR A 74 0.21 3.37 10.56
C THR A 74 1.10 3.23 11.78
N ILE A 75 1.06 2.05 12.42
CA ILE A 75 1.92 1.74 13.56
C ILE A 75 3.23 1.15 13.03
N PHE A 76 4.34 1.84 13.32
CA PHE A 76 5.67 1.31 13.11
C PHE A 76 6.13 0.51 14.32
N ARG A 77 7.03 -0.45 14.12
CA ARG A 77 7.70 -1.17 15.22
C ARG A 77 8.60 -0.23 16.01
N ASN A 78 8.59 -0.33 17.34
CA ASN A 78 9.48 0.42 18.25
C ASN A 78 10.59 -0.41 18.89
N LYS A 79 10.57 -1.74 18.71
CA LYS A 79 11.58 -2.64 19.26
C LYS A 79 12.57 -3.02 18.17
N PRO A 80 13.88 -2.86 18.39
CA PRO A 80 14.92 -3.29 17.45
C PRO A 80 14.82 -4.79 17.10
N GLU A 81 15.15 -5.13 15.86
CA GLU A 81 15.29 -6.49 15.34
C GLU A 81 16.78 -6.80 15.09
N LYS A 82 17.24 -7.99 15.48
CA LYS A 82 18.67 -8.37 15.39
C LYS A 82 19.02 -9.25 14.19
N GLY A 83 18.02 -9.68 13.43
CA GLY A 83 18.17 -10.56 12.27
C GLY A 83 17.25 -10.17 11.11
N LEU A 84 17.06 -8.87 10.88
CA LEU A 84 16.11 -8.37 9.89
C LEU A 84 16.64 -8.63 8.47
N SER A 85 16.10 -9.64 7.80
CA SER A 85 16.54 -10.05 6.47
C SER A 85 16.09 -9.06 5.38
N PRO A 86 16.83 -8.95 4.26
CA PRO A 86 16.42 -8.11 3.13
C PRO A 86 15.03 -8.44 2.57
N GLU A 87 14.61 -9.71 2.64
CA GLU A 87 13.31 -10.19 2.18
C GLU A 87 12.19 -9.67 3.09
N ILE A 88 12.40 -9.75 4.41
CA ILE A 88 11.47 -9.17 5.40
C ILE A 88 11.36 -7.67 5.20
N VAL A 89 12.48 -6.96 5.01
CA VAL A 89 12.46 -5.52 4.73
C VAL A 89 11.63 -5.20 3.50
N GLN A 90 11.80 -5.95 2.40
CA GLN A 90 11.00 -5.71 1.19
C GLN A 90 9.49 -5.90 1.43
N ILE A 91 9.11 -6.91 2.21
CA ILE A 91 7.70 -7.13 2.59
C ILE A 91 7.18 -5.96 3.41
N VAL A 92 7.91 -5.54 4.44
CA VAL A 92 7.53 -4.45 5.33
C VAL A 92 7.39 -3.12 4.59
N LEU A 93 8.32 -2.80 3.68
CA LEU A 93 8.25 -1.57 2.87
C LEU A 93 6.98 -1.54 2.02
N LYS A 94 6.61 -2.68 1.40
CA LYS A 94 5.40 -2.78 0.59
C LYS A 94 4.13 -2.70 1.43
N ASP A 95 4.08 -3.45 2.52
CA ASP A 95 2.93 -3.49 3.45
C ASP A 95 2.61 -2.11 4.02
N LYS A 96 3.65 -1.35 4.39
CA LYS A 96 3.51 -0.03 5.01
C LYS A 96 3.52 1.14 4.03
N GLY A 97 3.59 0.87 2.72
CA GLY A 97 3.64 1.92 1.70
C GLY A 97 4.87 2.84 1.80
N LEU A 98 6.00 2.31 2.28
CA LEU A 98 7.22 3.09 2.47
C LEU A 98 8.04 3.13 1.18
N PHE A 99 8.40 4.33 0.73
CA PHE A 99 9.18 4.50 -0.49
C PHE A 99 10.62 3.99 -0.30
N ASP A 100 11.10 3.23 -1.27
CA ASP A 100 12.52 2.85 -1.41
C ASP A 100 12.85 2.78 -2.90
N SER A 101 13.83 3.55 -3.36
CA SER A 101 14.15 3.71 -4.77
C SER A 101 14.60 2.40 -5.45
N ARG A 102 15.02 1.39 -4.67
CA ARG A 102 15.46 0.08 -5.17
C ARG A 102 14.37 -0.99 -5.03
N ARG A 103 13.63 -0.99 -3.92
CA ARG A 103 12.75 -2.09 -3.50
C ARG A 103 11.26 -1.79 -3.63
N ASN A 104 10.88 -0.51 -3.63
CA ASN A 104 9.49 -0.04 -3.61
C ASN A 104 9.31 1.36 -4.24
N SER A 105 9.79 1.55 -5.47
CA SER A 105 9.94 2.87 -6.10
C SER A 105 8.65 3.48 -6.65
N SER A 106 7.58 2.70 -6.78
CA SER A 106 6.31 3.17 -7.37
C SER A 106 5.34 3.78 -6.37
N ILE A 107 5.70 3.84 -5.08
CA ILE A 107 4.82 4.33 -4.01
C ILE A 107 5.09 5.81 -3.75
N GLN A 108 4.04 6.55 -3.36
CA GLN A 108 4.11 7.99 -3.09
C GLN A 108 4.77 8.35 -1.73
N GLY A 109 5.26 7.36 -0.98
CA GLY A 109 5.79 7.56 0.37
C GLY A 109 4.70 7.61 1.43
N PHE A 110 5.11 7.89 2.67
CA PHE A 110 4.22 8.01 3.82
C PHE A 110 3.69 9.45 3.92
N SER A 111 2.38 9.61 4.13
CA SER A 111 1.78 10.95 4.27
C SER A 111 1.96 11.47 5.69
N HIS A 112 2.74 12.53 5.85
CA HIS A 112 3.04 13.14 7.14
C HIS A 112 2.14 14.33 7.48
N GLU A 113 2.03 14.62 8.77
CA GLU A 113 1.46 15.86 9.30
C GLU A 113 2.43 16.43 10.34
N PHE A 114 3.48 17.09 9.84
CA PHE A 114 4.55 17.60 10.69
C PHE A 114 4.20 18.92 11.38
N GLN A 115 4.62 19.03 12.64
CA GLN A 115 4.54 20.23 13.46
C GLN A 115 5.88 20.45 14.17
N VAL A 116 6.48 21.61 13.96
CA VAL A 116 7.68 22.03 14.71
C VAL A 116 7.32 22.29 16.17
N GLN A 117 8.15 21.81 17.09
CA GLN A 117 8.04 22.01 18.53
C GLN A 117 9.37 22.50 19.13
N ASP A 118 9.34 22.88 20.40
CA ASP A 118 10.53 23.18 21.21
C ASP A 118 11.49 24.19 20.55
N GLY A 119 10.91 25.29 20.04
CA GLY A 119 11.66 26.37 19.41
C GLY A 119 12.39 25.98 18.12
N GLY A 120 11.97 24.91 17.44
CA GLY A 120 12.63 24.44 16.22
C GLY A 120 13.51 23.21 16.40
N THR A 121 13.66 22.69 17.62
CA THR A 121 14.60 21.60 17.91
C THR A 121 13.99 20.21 17.71
N ALA A 122 12.66 20.11 17.72
CA ALA A 122 11.93 18.85 17.52
C ALA A 122 10.81 19.01 16.47
N VAL A 123 10.46 17.90 15.82
CA VAL A 123 9.35 17.81 14.85
C VAL A 123 8.43 16.68 15.29
N TYR A 124 7.18 17.02 15.60
CA TYR A 124 6.14 16.04 15.88
C TYR A 124 5.39 15.71 14.60
N ASP A 125 5.27 14.43 14.28
CA ASP A 125 4.45 13.96 13.18
C ASP A 125 3.13 13.39 13.72
N HIS A 126 2.02 14.09 13.47
CA HIS A 126 0.70 13.66 13.93
C HIS A 126 0.26 12.36 13.25
N ALA A 127 0.71 12.10 12.01
CA ALA A 127 0.35 10.89 11.27
C ALA A 127 0.99 9.63 11.86
N SER A 128 2.24 9.69 12.32
CA SER A 128 2.94 8.54 12.93
C SER A 128 2.96 8.56 14.47
N SER A 129 2.57 9.66 15.10
CA SER A 129 2.75 9.91 16.55
C SER A 129 4.21 9.80 17.02
N LEU A 130 5.16 10.13 16.14
CA LEU A 130 6.58 10.15 16.47
C LEU A 130 7.05 11.59 16.67
N LEU A 131 7.87 11.80 17.68
CA LEU A 131 8.61 13.05 17.86
C LEU A 131 10.07 12.81 17.47
N TRP A 132 10.55 13.60 16.53
CA TRP A 132 11.88 13.51 15.96
C TRP A 132 12.73 14.68 16.39
N GLN A 133 14.05 14.48 16.51
CA GLN A 133 14.97 15.60 16.45
C GLN A 133 14.87 16.27 15.07
N GLN A 134 14.63 17.58 15.06
CA GLN A 134 14.59 18.37 13.82
C GLN A 134 15.97 18.39 13.15
N SER A 135 17.01 18.54 13.96
CA SER A 135 18.41 18.36 13.60
C SER A 135 18.98 17.21 14.41
N GLY A 136 19.59 16.25 13.73
CA GLY A 136 20.28 15.13 14.36
C GLY A 136 21.68 15.49 14.88
N SER A 137 22.59 14.52 14.85
CA SER A 137 23.99 14.73 15.21
C SER A 137 24.68 15.71 14.25
N GLN A 138 25.52 16.58 14.80
CA GLN A 138 26.30 17.56 14.04
C GLN A 138 27.40 16.93 13.18
N GLY A 139 27.81 15.70 13.50
CA GLY A 139 28.79 14.93 12.73
C GLY A 139 28.38 13.47 12.58
N GLU A 140 29.02 12.79 11.64
CA GLU A 140 28.94 11.34 11.48
C GLU A 140 29.74 10.64 12.58
N MET A 141 29.24 9.51 13.05
CA MET A 141 29.83 8.71 14.12
C MET A 141 29.71 7.22 13.80
N ASN A 142 30.58 6.39 14.37
CA ASN A 142 30.43 4.94 14.26
C ASN A 142 29.23 4.45 15.09
N TYR A 143 28.84 3.19 14.89
CA TYR A 143 27.64 2.68 15.54
C TYR A 143 27.72 2.67 17.08
N GLU A 144 28.90 2.39 17.65
CA GLU A 144 29.06 2.35 19.11
C GLU A 144 28.90 3.74 19.73
N GLU A 145 29.42 4.77 19.06
CA GLU A 145 29.31 6.17 19.47
C GLU A 145 27.85 6.67 19.51
N THR A 146 26.95 6.04 18.75
CA THR A 146 25.50 6.39 18.78
C THR A 146 24.90 6.19 20.18
N LYS A 147 25.36 5.21 20.95
CA LYS A 147 24.88 4.96 22.32
C LYS A 147 25.23 6.14 23.23
N SER A 148 26.45 6.65 23.11
CA SER A 148 26.90 7.83 23.84
C SER A 148 26.11 9.07 23.43
N TYR A 149 25.82 9.24 22.13
CA TYR A 149 24.98 10.34 21.64
C TYR A 149 23.57 10.29 22.25
N ILE A 150 22.89 9.14 22.21
CA ILE A 150 21.56 8.97 22.80
C ILE A 150 21.59 9.17 24.32
N SER A 151 22.59 8.61 25.01
CA SER A 151 22.75 8.80 26.46
C SER A 151 22.92 10.27 26.82
N LYS A 152 23.67 11.04 26.01
CA LYS A 152 23.86 12.47 26.20
C LYS A 152 22.54 13.23 26.04
N LEU A 153 21.79 12.99 24.96
CA LEU A 153 20.48 13.63 24.75
C LEU A 153 19.55 13.42 25.93
N ASN A 154 19.52 12.19 26.45
CA ASN A 154 18.64 11.82 27.55
C ASN A 154 19.08 12.43 28.89
N HIS A 155 20.40 12.50 29.13
CA HIS A 155 20.94 13.13 30.32
C HIS A 155 20.71 14.64 30.33
N GLU A 156 20.89 15.31 29.18
CA GLU A 156 20.69 16.75 29.01
C GLU A 156 19.21 17.15 28.88
N GLN A 157 18.30 16.18 28.88
CA GLN A 157 16.87 16.39 28.65
C GLN A 157 16.61 17.21 27.39
N PHE A 158 17.22 16.83 26.26
CA PHE A 158 17.06 17.54 25.00
C PHE A 158 15.58 17.73 24.65
N ALA A 159 15.18 18.98 24.36
CA ALA A 159 13.80 19.40 24.16
C ALA A 159 12.84 19.04 25.32
N GLY A 160 13.36 18.95 26.56
CA GLY A 160 12.60 18.60 27.76
C GLY A 160 12.36 17.10 27.96
N TYR A 161 13.06 16.24 27.21
CA TYR A 161 12.78 14.80 27.14
C TYR A 161 14.00 13.93 27.39
N HIS A 162 13.80 12.76 28.02
CA HIS A 162 14.87 11.88 28.51
C HIS A 162 14.81 10.43 27.98
N ASP A 163 14.00 10.18 26.95
CA ASP A 163 13.70 8.86 26.38
C ASP A 163 13.88 8.82 24.86
N TRP A 164 14.78 9.65 24.34
CA TRP A 164 15.27 9.58 22.98
C TRP A 164 15.95 8.24 22.72
N ARG A 165 15.79 7.74 21.50
CA ARG A 165 16.42 6.51 21.01
C ARG A 165 16.71 6.59 19.52
N LEU A 166 17.51 5.64 19.05
CA LEU A 166 17.61 5.38 17.61
C LEU A 166 16.25 4.93 17.04
N PRO A 167 15.93 5.31 15.80
CA PRO A 167 14.74 4.82 15.10
C PRO A 167 14.87 3.33 14.79
N THR A 168 13.77 2.60 14.66
CA THR A 168 13.78 1.35 13.88
C THR A 168 13.88 1.69 12.39
N LEU A 169 14.19 0.72 11.55
CA LEU A 169 14.26 0.90 10.10
C LEU A 169 12.92 1.37 9.53
N GLU A 170 11.81 0.83 10.03
CA GLU A 170 10.46 1.25 9.64
C GLU A 170 10.20 2.73 9.95
N GLU A 171 10.52 3.15 11.17
CA GLU A 171 10.37 4.54 11.59
C GLU A 171 11.28 5.46 10.76
N ALA A 172 12.55 5.09 10.54
CA ALA A 172 13.48 5.88 9.73
C ALA A 172 13.05 5.98 8.26
N MET A 173 12.57 4.88 7.68
CA MET A 173 12.06 4.85 6.30
C MET A 173 10.75 5.60 6.13
N SER A 174 9.97 5.82 7.19
CA SER A 174 8.79 6.68 7.11
C SER A 174 9.14 8.09 6.63
N LEU A 175 10.30 8.63 7.02
CA LEU A 175 10.77 9.97 6.60
C LEU A 175 11.23 10.04 5.13
N MET A 176 11.30 8.91 4.42
CA MET A 176 11.82 8.85 3.07
C MET A 176 10.80 9.38 2.05
N GLU A 177 11.23 10.36 1.26
CA GLU A 177 10.41 11.00 0.24
C GLU A 177 10.71 10.45 -1.16
N PRO A 178 9.71 10.22 -2.03
CA PRO A 178 9.96 9.74 -3.39
C PRO A 178 10.77 10.69 -4.25
N THR A 179 10.66 11.99 -3.97
CA THR A 179 11.38 13.06 -4.66
C THR A 179 12.34 13.75 -3.69
N LYS A 180 13.42 14.31 -4.22
CA LYS A 180 14.31 15.17 -3.44
C LYS A 180 13.57 16.45 -3.05
N LYS A 181 13.24 16.61 -1.77
CA LYS A 181 12.48 17.76 -1.23
C LYS A 181 13.36 18.74 -0.45
N ASN A 182 14.54 18.32 -0.02
CA ASN A 182 15.46 19.13 0.77
C ASN A 182 16.86 19.11 0.15
N GLY A 183 17.10 20.03 -0.79
CA GLY A 183 18.29 20.01 -1.64
C GLY A 183 18.35 18.73 -2.47
N ASP A 184 19.43 17.97 -2.32
CA ASP A 184 19.64 16.68 -2.99
C ASP A 184 19.10 15.47 -2.22
N LEU A 185 18.36 15.69 -1.13
CA LEU A 185 17.93 14.64 -0.22
C LEU A 185 16.44 14.30 -0.35
N HIS A 186 16.16 13.00 -0.27
CA HIS A 186 14.84 12.38 -0.20
C HIS A 186 14.23 12.47 1.21
N ILE A 187 14.12 13.68 1.75
CA ILE A 187 13.50 13.97 3.05
C ILE A 187 12.82 15.34 2.99
N ASP A 188 11.79 15.53 3.79
CA ASP A 188 11.08 16.81 3.89
C ASP A 188 12.01 17.96 4.35
N GLN A 189 11.75 19.16 3.84
CA GLN A 189 12.50 20.39 4.14
C GLN A 189 12.40 20.84 5.61
N ILE A 190 11.44 20.31 6.37
CA ILE A 190 11.33 20.59 7.81
C ILE A 190 12.51 20.06 8.61
N PHE A 191 13.22 19.05 8.10
CA PHE A 191 14.39 18.46 8.75
C PHE A 191 15.68 19.15 8.30
N ASP A 192 16.66 19.21 9.20
CA ASP A 192 18.00 19.67 8.84
C ASP A 192 18.67 18.70 7.83
N PRO A 193 19.25 19.21 6.72
CA PRO A 193 19.83 18.37 5.67
C PRO A 193 21.22 17.80 6.00
N CYS A 194 21.84 18.14 7.14
CA CYS A 194 23.17 17.64 7.49
C CYS A 194 23.20 16.12 7.70
N GLN A 195 22.07 15.50 8.08
CA GLN A 195 21.97 14.06 8.28
C GLN A 195 21.61 13.35 6.98
N VAL A 196 22.59 13.29 6.08
CA VAL A 196 22.48 12.67 4.74
C VAL A 196 22.16 11.16 4.83
N ARG A 197 22.75 10.49 5.83
CA ARG A 197 22.59 9.06 6.12
C ARG A 197 22.47 8.88 7.62
N ILE A 198 21.56 8.01 8.06
CA ILE A 198 21.35 7.76 9.49
C ILE A 198 21.45 6.29 9.86
N TRP A 199 22.01 6.05 11.03
CA TRP A 199 21.92 4.76 11.71
C TRP A 199 20.49 4.44 12.13
N THR A 200 20.13 3.17 12.07
CA THR A 200 18.91 2.63 12.70
C THR A 200 19.29 1.70 13.83
N SER A 201 18.34 1.35 14.67
CA SER A 201 18.52 0.36 15.73
C SER A 201 18.44 -1.09 15.24
N ASP A 202 18.09 -1.32 13.97
CA ASP A 202 17.91 -2.66 13.42
C ASP A 202 19.19 -3.23 12.83
N PHE A 203 19.34 -4.55 12.95
CA PHE A 203 20.49 -5.28 12.45
C PHE A 203 20.05 -6.33 11.45
N ARG A 204 20.83 -6.50 10.39
CA ARG A 204 20.72 -7.68 9.52
C ARG A 204 21.28 -8.91 10.23
N ARG A 205 22.36 -8.71 10.99
CA ARG A 205 23.06 -9.66 11.86
C ARG A 205 23.98 -8.86 12.78
N ASP A 206 24.56 -9.48 13.79
CA ASP A 206 25.31 -8.79 14.86
C ASP A 206 26.34 -7.76 14.38
N SER A 207 27.07 -8.04 13.29
CA SER A 207 28.09 -7.15 12.71
C SER A 207 27.61 -6.24 11.58
N MET A 208 26.30 -6.19 11.31
CA MET A 208 25.74 -5.38 10.23
C MET A 208 24.43 -4.70 10.63
N SER A 209 24.45 -3.38 10.66
CA SER A 209 23.29 -2.55 10.98
C SER A 209 22.59 -2.05 9.71
N TRP A 210 21.28 -1.93 9.78
CA TRP A 210 20.48 -1.24 8.76
C TRP A 210 20.65 0.26 8.89
N VAL A 211 20.64 0.93 7.74
CA VAL A 211 20.82 2.37 7.59
C VAL A 211 19.85 2.92 6.57
N VAL A 212 19.54 4.20 6.69
CA VAL A 212 18.72 4.95 5.73
C VAL A 212 19.58 5.99 5.03
N ARG A 213 19.51 6.04 3.70
CA ARG A 213 20.32 6.91 2.85
C ARG A 213 19.43 7.90 2.10
N PHE A 214 19.27 9.11 2.64
CA PHE A 214 18.42 10.14 2.03
C PHE A 214 19.03 10.72 0.75
N ASP A 215 20.35 10.66 0.59
CA ASP A 215 21.04 11.03 -0.67
C ASP A 215 20.72 10.12 -1.85
N SER A 216 20.21 8.91 -1.60
CA SER A 216 19.94 7.94 -2.66
C SER A 216 18.52 7.36 -2.62
N GLY A 217 17.72 7.73 -1.63
CA GLY A 217 16.31 7.35 -1.58
C GLY A 217 16.05 5.89 -1.18
N TYR A 218 16.97 5.21 -0.50
CA TYR A 218 16.79 3.79 -0.14
C TYR A 218 17.42 3.42 1.21
N CYS A 219 17.05 2.25 1.73
CA CYS A 219 17.73 1.60 2.85
C CYS A 219 18.67 0.47 2.42
N ASP A 220 19.71 0.26 3.22
CA ASP A 220 20.65 -0.85 3.03
C ASP A 220 21.25 -1.24 4.39
N TYR A 221 22.13 -2.23 4.40
CA TYR A 221 22.87 -2.61 5.59
C TYR A 221 24.38 -2.46 5.36
N VAL A 222 25.10 -2.10 6.42
CA VAL A 222 26.55 -1.88 6.40
C VAL A 222 27.19 -2.54 7.59
N TYR A 223 28.51 -2.75 7.55
CA TYR A 223 29.24 -3.13 8.75
C TYR A 223 29.11 -2.03 9.82
N ASN A 224 28.86 -2.45 11.06
CA ASN A 224 28.72 -1.54 12.20
C ASN A 224 30.02 -1.41 13.02
N ASP A 225 31.15 -1.62 12.34
CA ASP A 225 32.49 -1.43 12.90
C ASP A 225 32.89 0.05 12.94
N GLY A 226 34.10 0.34 13.41
CA GLY A 226 34.61 1.71 13.54
C GLY A 226 34.91 2.42 12.21
N ASN A 227 34.84 1.73 11.06
CA ASN A 227 35.22 2.29 9.76
C ASN A 227 34.07 3.03 9.08
N ILE A 228 32.83 2.64 9.36
CA ILE A 228 31.64 3.30 8.82
C ILE A 228 31.15 4.33 9.81
N LYS A 229 30.91 5.55 9.30
CA LYS A 229 30.36 6.65 10.09
C LYS A 229 29.15 7.22 9.38
N TYR A 230 28.05 7.34 10.11
CA TYR A 230 26.82 8.01 9.68
C TYR A 230 26.26 8.85 10.82
N SER A 231 25.33 9.73 10.50
CA SER A 231 24.69 10.59 11.48
C SER A 231 23.66 9.81 12.32
N VAL A 232 23.18 10.46 13.37
CA VAL A 232 22.03 10.00 14.16
C VAL A 232 20.92 11.03 14.03
N ARG A 233 19.68 10.58 13.85
CA ARG A 233 18.48 11.38 14.09
C ARG A 233 17.63 10.62 15.08
N ALA A 234 17.63 11.05 16.34
CA ALA A 234 16.89 10.36 17.38
C ALA A 234 15.38 10.66 17.28
N LEU A 235 14.61 9.72 17.81
CA LEU A 235 13.17 9.90 17.99
C LEU A 235 12.74 9.41 19.36
N ARG A 236 11.53 9.80 19.76
CA ARG A 236 10.79 9.23 20.88
C ARG A 236 9.32 9.06 20.52
N ARG A 237 8.59 8.34 21.38
CA ARG A 237 7.13 8.30 21.34
C ARG A 237 6.54 9.21 22.42
N ARG A 238 5.35 9.71 22.15
CA ARG A 238 4.55 10.44 23.12
C ARG A 238 3.71 9.48 23.95
#